data_AF-A0A0L6WG03-F1
#
_entry.id   AF-A0A0L6WG03-F1
#
_cell.length_a   1.000
_cell.length_b   1.000
_cell.length_c   1.000
_cell.angle_alpha   90.00
_cell.angle_beta   90.00
_cell.angle_gamma   90.00
#
_symmetry.space_group_name_H-M   'P 1'
#
loop_
_entity.id
_entity.type
_entity.pdbx_description
1 polymer ?
#
loop_
_entity_poly.entity_id
_entity_poly.type
_entity_poly.pdbx_seq_one_letter_code
_entity_poly.pdbx_strand_id
1 'polypeptide(L)'
;MDSVDNNLGKMIFIHSAGGCGKTFVCNTLASAVWSNGDVALCVASSGIAALLLEGGRTAHSRFKIPIPALDTSIANIKRGTQLSQLLLQTKVVIWDEVPMQHKNAIDSVD
;
A
#
# COMPACT_ATOMS: atom_id res chain seq x y z
N MET A 1 -3.95 -13.25 -6.79
CA MET A 1 -3.11 -14.36 -6.27
C MET A 1 -2.02 -14.71 -7.26
N ASP A 2 -2.31 -15.15 -8.48
CA ASP A 2 -1.29 -15.47 -9.51
C ASP A 2 -0.09 -14.49 -9.61
N SER A 3 -0.35 -13.18 -9.67
CA SER A 3 0.75 -12.19 -9.72
C SER A 3 1.62 -12.14 -8.46
N VAL A 4 1.04 -12.44 -7.29
CA VAL A 4 1.74 -12.51 -6.00
C VAL A 4 2.56 -13.79 -5.96
N ASP A 5 1.92 -14.93 -6.25
CA ASP A 5 2.52 -16.25 -6.17
C ASP A 5 3.70 -16.40 -7.14
N ASN A 6 3.55 -15.87 -8.36
CA ASN A 6 4.56 -15.93 -9.42
C ASN A 6 5.43 -14.67 -9.52
N ASN A 7 5.33 -13.72 -8.58
CA ASN A 7 6.07 -12.46 -8.55
C ASN A 7 6.06 -11.69 -9.89
N LEU A 8 4.90 -11.64 -10.55
CA LEU A 8 4.75 -11.03 -11.88
C LEU A 8 4.75 -9.49 -11.85
N GLY A 9 4.67 -8.87 -10.67
CA GLY A 9 4.71 -7.41 -10.51
C GLY A 9 3.55 -6.65 -11.16
N LYS A 10 2.37 -7.27 -11.35
CA LYS A 10 1.23 -6.62 -11.99
C LYS A 10 0.65 -5.52 -11.09
N MET A 11 0.48 -4.32 -11.66
CA MET A 11 -0.29 -3.25 -11.05
C MET A 11 -1.78 -3.42 -11.42
N ILE A 12 -2.65 -3.45 -10.41
CA ILE A 12 -4.09 -3.68 -10.58
C ILE A 12 -4.85 -2.57 -9.87
N PHE A 13 -5.80 -1.94 -10.56
CA PHE A 13 -6.70 -0.94 -10.00
C PHE A 13 -8.12 -1.50 -9.90
N ILE A 14 -8.68 -1.53 -8.69
CA ILE A 14 -10.05 -1.98 -8.44
C ILE A 14 -10.95 -0.76 -8.35
N HIS A 15 -11.84 -0.60 -9.34
CA HIS A 15 -12.81 0.50 -9.37
C HIS A 15 -14.23 0.00 -9.17
N SER A 16 -14.95 0.60 -8.22
CA SER A 16 -16.38 0.36 -8.01
C SER A 16 -17.01 1.51 -7.22
N ALA A 17 -18.34 1.58 -7.20
CA ALA A 17 -19.08 2.56 -6.42
C ALA A 17 -18.87 2.39 -4.89
N GLY A 18 -19.31 3.38 -4.12
CA GLY A 18 -19.36 3.28 -2.66
C GLY A 18 -20.22 2.10 -2.21
N GLY A 19 -19.79 1.39 -1.16
CA GLY A 19 -20.54 0.25 -0.62
C GLY A 19 -20.38 -1.09 -1.36
N CYS A 20 -19.65 -1.15 -2.47
CA CYS A 20 -19.43 -2.41 -3.21
C CYS A 20 -18.34 -3.33 -2.61
N GLY A 21 -17.96 -3.14 -1.35
CA GLY A 21 -17.04 -4.04 -0.64
C GLY A 21 -15.56 -3.98 -1.06
N LYS A 22 -15.07 -2.88 -1.64
CA LYS A 22 -13.63 -2.75 -2.02
C LYS A 22 -12.70 -3.03 -0.84
N THR A 23 -12.93 -2.38 0.29
CA THR A 23 -12.13 -2.58 1.49
C THR A 23 -12.19 -4.02 1.99
N PHE A 24 -13.33 -4.70 1.85
CA PHE A 24 -13.45 -6.13 2.15
C PHE A 24 -12.57 -6.98 1.22
N VAL A 25 -12.56 -6.69 -0.08
CA VAL A 25 -11.67 -7.36 -1.05
C VAL A 25 -10.20 -7.10 -0.71
N CYS A 26 -9.83 -5.86 -0.37
CA CYS A 26 -8.49 -5.48 0.07
C CYS A 26 -8.04 -6.30 1.29
N ASN A 27 -8.87 -6.38 2.34
CA ASN A 27 -8.56 -7.16 3.54
C ASN A 27 -8.48 -8.66 3.22
N THR A 28 -9.41 -9.18 2.43
CA THR A 28 -9.41 -10.60 2.04
C THR A 28 -8.12 -10.96 1.28
N LEU A 29 -7.64 -10.08 0.40
CA LEU A 29 -6.39 -10.28 -0.32
C LEU A 29 -5.19 -10.23 0.63
N ALA A 30 -5.16 -9.30 1.58
CA ALA A 30 -4.11 -9.22 2.59
C ALA A 30 -4.07 -10.49 3.45
N SER A 31 -5.23 -10.92 3.96
CA SER A 31 -5.35 -12.14 4.77
C SER A 31 -4.90 -13.38 4.01
N ALA A 32 -5.20 -13.49 2.71
CA ALA A 32 -4.75 -14.59 1.86
C ALA A 32 -3.22 -14.61 1.69
N VAL A 33 -2.59 -13.44 1.55
CA VAL A 33 -1.12 -13.34 1.49
C VAL A 33 -0.50 -13.70 2.85
N TRP A 34 -1.04 -13.16 3.94
CA TRP A 34 -0.54 -13.47 5.29
C TRP A 34 -0.74 -14.94 5.67
N SER A 35 -1.82 -15.59 5.22
CA SER A 35 -2.02 -17.03 5.47
C SER A 35 -0.95 -17.90 4.81
N ASN A 36 -0.30 -17.41 3.74
CA ASN A 36 0.83 -18.08 3.09
C ASN A 36 2.17 -17.80 3.81
N GLY A 37 2.17 -17.00 4.89
CA GLY A 37 3.38 -16.57 5.58
C GLY A 37 4.13 -15.41 4.90
N ASP A 38 3.56 -14.86 3.83
CA ASP A 38 4.12 -13.74 3.08
C ASP A 38 3.71 -12.38 3.67
N VAL A 39 4.41 -11.32 3.26
CA VAL A 39 4.14 -9.96 3.75
C VAL A 39 3.26 -9.18 2.75
N ALA A 40 2.06 -8.82 3.19
CA ALA A 40 1.23 -7.78 2.56
C ALA A 40 1.30 -6.47 3.35
N LEU A 41 1.46 -5.34 2.64
CA LEU A 41 1.37 -3.99 3.22
C LEU A 41 0.04 -3.35 2.85
N CYS A 42 -0.79 -3.11 3.86
CA CYS A 42 -2.03 -2.34 3.70
C CYS A 42 -1.77 -0.87 4.02
N VAL A 43 -2.02 0.00 3.03
CA VAL A 43 -1.93 1.45 3.17
C VAL A 43 -3.19 2.13 2.66
N ALA A 44 -3.44 3.34 3.16
CA ALA A 44 -4.50 4.19 2.62
C ALA A 44 -4.07 5.66 2.55
N SER A 45 -4.79 6.45 1.75
CA SER A 45 -4.51 7.89 1.60
C SER A 45 -4.92 8.70 2.84
N SER A 46 -5.97 8.28 3.56
CA SER A 46 -6.46 8.92 4.80
C SER A 46 -6.28 8.03 6.02
N GLY A 47 -6.21 8.66 7.21
CA GLY A 47 -6.14 7.93 8.48
C GLY A 47 -7.38 7.09 8.75
N ILE A 48 -8.57 7.59 8.41
CA ILE A 48 -9.83 6.87 8.63
C ILE A 48 -9.91 5.64 7.74
N ALA A 49 -9.55 5.75 6.46
CA ALA A 49 -9.52 4.59 5.55
C ALA A 49 -8.50 3.54 6.02
N ALA A 50 -7.34 3.98 6.54
CA ALA A 50 -6.33 3.06 7.07
C ALA A 50 -6.83 2.24 8.27
N LEU A 51 -7.77 2.76 9.07
CA LEU A 51 -8.36 2.02 10.20
C LEU A 51 -9.26 0.87 9.75
N LEU A 52 -9.81 0.94 8.53
CA LEU A 52 -10.67 -0.10 7.96
C LEU A 52 -9.86 -1.23 7.32
N LEU A 53 -8.57 -1.00 7.08
CA LEU A 53 -7.64 -2.01 6.61
C LEU A 53 -7.00 -2.74 7.78
N GLU A 54 -6.93 -4.06 7.72
CA GLU A 54 -6.21 -4.84 8.72
C GLU A 54 -4.72 -4.46 8.73
N GLY A 55 -4.17 -4.12 9.91
CA GLY A 55 -2.79 -3.64 10.04
C GLY A 55 -2.49 -2.34 9.28
N GLY A 56 -3.53 -1.61 8.86
CA GLY A 56 -3.43 -0.47 7.98
C GLY A 56 -2.64 0.71 8.57
N ARG A 57 -1.97 1.45 7.68
CA ARG A 57 -1.32 2.73 7.99
C ARG A 57 -1.57 3.71 6.84
N THR A 58 -1.45 5.00 7.09
CA THR A 58 -1.45 5.95 5.96
C THR A 58 -0.21 5.73 5.09
N ALA A 59 -0.33 5.92 3.77
CA ALA A 59 0.79 5.82 2.85
C ALA A 59 1.95 6.75 3.26
N HIS A 60 1.62 7.97 3.69
CA HIS A 60 2.58 8.93 4.23
C HIS A 60 3.40 8.36 5.39
N SER A 61 2.75 7.73 6.36
CA SER A 61 3.44 7.18 7.53
C SER A 61 4.23 5.90 7.21
N ARG A 62 3.71 5.05 6.29
CA ARG A 62 4.33 3.78 5.89
C ARG A 62 5.57 4.02 5.04
N PHE A 63 5.49 4.87 4.03
CA PHE A 63 6.57 5.11 3.08
C PHE A 63 7.43 6.33 3.43
N LYS A 64 7.11 7.07 4.51
CA LYS A 64 7.84 8.29 4.89
C LYS A 64 7.77 9.36 3.79
N ILE A 65 6.60 9.52 3.19
CA ILE A 65 6.34 10.56 2.19
C ILE A 65 6.31 11.92 2.91
N PRO A 66 7.08 12.92 2.45
CA PRO A 66 7.03 14.27 2.99
C PRO A 66 5.63 14.90 2.91
N ILE A 67 5.31 15.78 3.86
CA ILE A 67 4.09 16.60 3.84
C ILE A 67 4.55 18.07 3.90
N PRO A 68 4.31 18.87 2.83
CA PRO A 68 3.64 18.52 1.58
C PRO A 68 4.51 17.64 0.66
N ALA A 69 3.87 16.84 -0.20
CA ALA A 69 4.53 16.07 -1.25
C ALA A 69 4.66 16.92 -2.53
N LEU A 70 5.86 17.44 -2.77
CA LEU A 70 6.24 18.20 -3.95
C LEU A 70 6.70 17.28 -5.09
N ASP A 71 6.80 17.80 -6.30
CA ASP A 71 7.30 17.11 -7.49
C ASP A 71 8.74 16.58 -7.33
N THR A 72 9.52 17.23 -6.48
CA THR A 72 10.89 16.85 -6.11
C THR A 72 10.97 15.99 -4.84
N SER A 73 9.83 15.65 -4.23
CA SER A 73 9.80 14.87 -3.00
C SER A 73 10.10 13.40 -3.26
N ILE A 74 10.94 12.81 -2.40
CA ILE A 74 11.28 11.40 -2.41
C ILE A 74 10.90 10.82 -1.06
N ALA A 75 10.32 9.62 -1.05
CA ALA A 75 10.07 8.85 0.16
C ALA A 75 11.36 8.63 0.95
N ASN A 76 11.41 9.08 2.21
CA ASN A 76 12.63 9.05 3.02
C ASN A 76 12.86 7.66 3.66
N ILE A 77 13.17 6.68 2.82
CA ILE A 77 13.39 5.28 3.20
C ILE A 77 14.89 4.98 3.13
N LYS A 78 15.55 4.97 4.29
CA LYS A 78 16.99 4.70 4.38
C LYS A 78 17.28 3.20 4.23
N ARG A 79 18.31 2.86 3.46
CA ARG A 79 18.83 1.48 3.35
C ARG A 79 19.29 0.96 4.71
N GLY A 80 19.15 -0.34 4.93
CA GLY A 80 19.55 -1.01 6.19
C GLY A 80 18.62 -0.73 7.36
N THR A 81 17.51 -0.01 7.16
CA THR A 81 16.46 0.14 8.18
C THR A 81 15.48 -1.02 8.16
N GLN A 82 14.80 -1.25 9.27
CA GLN A 82 13.70 -2.23 9.35
C GLN A 82 12.62 -1.99 8.30
N LEU A 83 12.31 -0.72 7.99
CA LEU A 83 11.35 -0.39 6.94
C LEU A 83 11.85 -0.83 5.55
N SER A 84 13.13 -0.61 5.24
CA SER A 84 13.71 -1.08 3.97
C SER A 84 13.71 -2.61 3.86
N GLN A 85 13.98 -3.32 4.96
CA GLN A 85 13.91 -4.79 5.00
C GLN A 85 12.47 -5.28 4.80
N LEU A 86 11.50 -4.63 5.47
CA LEU A 86 10.09 -4.95 5.32
C LEU A 86 9.62 -4.78 3.87
N LEU A 87 10.02 -3.70 3.21
CA LEU A 87 9.67 -3.46 1.80
C LEU A 87 10.27 -4.51 0.87
N LEU A 88 11.53 -4.92 1.11
CA LEU A 88 12.17 -6.00 0.34
C LEU A 88 11.48 -7.37 0.52
N GLN A 89 10.86 -7.60 1.67
CA GLN A 89 10.10 -8.82 1.96
C GLN A 89 8.64 -8.75 1.49
N THR A 90 8.15 -7.56 1.14
CA THR A 90 6.75 -7.33 0.79
C THR A 90 6.43 -7.96 -0.56
N LYS A 91 5.41 -8.83 -0.60
CA LYS A 91 4.90 -9.46 -1.82
C LYS A 91 3.82 -8.63 -2.50
N VAL A 92 3.07 -7.84 -1.74
CA VAL A 92 2.00 -6.99 -2.27
C VAL A 92 1.82 -5.74 -1.42
N VAL A 93 1.62 -4.61 -2.10
CA VAL A 93 1.14 -3.37 -1.50
C VAL A 93 -0.31 -3.18 -1.92
N ILE A 94 -1.20 -3.05 -0.95
CA ILE A 94 -2.61 -2.73 -1.14
C ILE A 94 -2.81 -1.29 -0.70
N TRP A 95 -3.26 -0.44 -1.61
CA TRP A 95 -3.46 0.98 -1.35
C TRP A 95 -4.94 1.32 -1.53
N ASP A 96 -5.63 1.67 -0.45
CA ASP A 96 -7.04 2.09 -0.45
C ASP A 96 -7.17 3.62 -0.59
N GLU A 97 -8.25 4.07 -1.21
CA GLU A 97 -8.51 5.48 -1.53
C GLU A 97 -7.37 6.17 -2.32
N VAL A 98 -6.69 5.42 -3.20
CA VAL A 98 -5.62 5.96 -4.08
C VAL A 98 -6.04 7.22 -4.85
N PRO A 99 -7.28 7.34 -5.39
CA PRO A 99 -7.70 8.55 -6.10
C PRO A 99 -7.71 9.82 -5.24
N MET A 100 -7.74 9.69 -3.91
CA MET A 100 -7.63 10.81 -2.98
C MET A 100 -6.18 11.25 -2.74
N GLN A 101 -5.20 10.50 -3.26
CA GLN A 101 -3.78 10.80 -3.10
C GLN A 101 -3.29 11.75 -4.19
N HIS A 102 -2.45 12.71 -3.80
CA HIS A 102 -1.78 13.58 -4.76
C HIS A 102 -0.78 12.77 -5.59
N LYS A 103 -0.72 13.02 -6.91
CA LYS A 103 0.19 12.34 -7.84
C LYS A 103 1.65 12.32 -7.33
N ASN A 104 2.19 13.48 -6.93
CA ASN A 104 3.56 13.58 -6.41
C ASN A 104 3.85 12.61 -5.25
N ALA A 105 2.85 12.30 -4.43
CA ALA A 105 3.04 11.37 -3.32
C ALA A 105 3.09 9.91 -3.81
N ILE A 106 2.38 9.57 -4.88
CA ILE A 106 2.49 8.27 -5.56
C ILE A 106 3.87 8.18 -6.22
N ASP A 107 4.25 9.18 -7.01
CA ASP A 107 5.53 9.24 -7.73
C ASP A 107 6.74 9.21 -6.78
N SER A 108 6.60 9.71 -5.55
CA SER A 108 7.69 9.68 -4.55
C SER A 108 8.03 8.28 -4.01
N VAL A 109 7.15 7.29 -4.24
CA VAL A 109 7.26 5.91 -3.74
C VAL A 109 7.65 4.93 -4.86
N ASP A 110 7.36 5.26 -6.11
CA ASP A 110 7.75 4.50 -7.31
C ASP A 110 9.29 4.56 -7.53
#